data_AF-X1G6C0-F1
#
_entry.id   AF-X1G6C0-F1
#
_cell.length_a   1.000
_cell.length_b   1.000
_cell.length_c   1.000
_cell.angle_alpha   90.00
_cell.angle_beta   90.00
_cell.angle_gamma   90.00
#
_symmetry.space_group_name_H-M   'P 1'
#
loop_
_entity.id
_entity.type
_entity.pdbx_description
1 polymer ?
#
loop_
_entity_poly.entity_id
_entity_poly.type
_entity_poly.pdbx_seq_one_letter_code
_entity_poly.pdbx_strand_id
1 'polypeptide(L)'
;MGTPYFLNMCPDWMPDEIHSQCCRKFLSGNQIISQCIVDPEKRKNANIWENYVTIGSLQSVSLNLPRYAYMSNNEENYIRILGEKMELSARILKKKWDLMERRLKTGHLPLCSGKIKGNPIFKLREQNLSIGFTGLNEAVKSMTSFELHEHDTAYNLGKEILEYMVAKCNTMTERDEVSYSLWEQPSESSSNRFARLDLKHFPKKAIPQSSGESAYYTNSDHIRYDADIPLSERIRKQGDYHPIVNGGVITHIWLGEQKPDIHALWELTKNICLNTNTAYFA
;
A
#
# COMPACT_ATOMS: atom_id res chain seq x y z
N MET A 1 7.58 -3.20 -25.18
CA MET A 1 8.38 -2.30 -24.31
C MET A 1 7.56 -2.07 -23.06
N GLY A 2 8.14 -2.27 -21.87
CA GLY A 2 7.45 -1.96 -20.62
C GLY A 2 7.37 -0.45 -20.43
N THR A 3 6.29 0.04 -19.82
CA THR A 3 6.17 1.42 -19.35
C THR A 3 7.21 1.66 -18.25
N PRO A 4 8.01 2.73 -18.30
CA PRO A 4 8.94 3.05 -17.23
C PRO A 4 8.16 3.45 -15.97
N TYR A 5 8.59 2.92 -14.82
CA TYR A 5 8.09 3.33 -13.52
C TYR A 5 9.08 4.29 -12.90
N PHE A 6 8.60 5.41 -12.36
CA PHE A 6 9.43 6.43 -11.74
C PHE A 6 9.34 6.33 -10.22
N LEU A 7 10.49 6.18 -9.58
CA LEU A 7 10.66 6.29 -8.14
C LEU A 7 11.24 7.67 -7.84
N ASN A 8 10.39 8.53 -7.26
CA ASN A 8 10.70 9.92 -6.98
C ASN A 8 11.30 10.07 -5.59
N MET A 9 12.59 10.43 -5.54
CA MET A 9 13.36 10.63 -4.31
C MET A 9 13.43 12.11 -3.88
N CYS A 10 12.78 13.01 -4.62
CA CYS A 10 12.82 14.45 -4.34
C CYS A 10 11.97 14.92 -3.14
N PRO A 11 10.81 14.34 -2.81
CA PRO A 11 10.00 14.81 -1.69
C PRO A 11 10.71 14.61 -0.35
N ASP A 12 10.62 15.60 0.55
CA ASP A 12 11.34 15.60 1.85
C ASP A 12 11.03 14.37 2.74
N TRP A 13 9.87 13.74 2.55
CA TRP A 13 9.47 12.57 3.33
C TRP A 13 10.12 11.27 2.84
N MET A 14 10.71 11.26 1.64
CA MET A 14 11.35 10.08 1.08
C MET A 14 12.73 9.85 1.72
N PRO A 15 13.06 8.60 2.08
CA PRO A 15 14.38 8.29 2.62
C PRO A 15 15.46 8.38 1.52
N ASP A 16 16.73 8.58 1.91
CA ASP A 16 17.87 8.63 0.98
C ASP A 16 18.07 7.34 0.16
N GLU A 17 17.52 6.22 0.63
CA GLU A 17 17.55 4.93 -0.04
C GLU A 17 16.21 4.22 0.10
N ILE A 18 15.65 3.78 -1.03
CA ILE A 18 14.44 2.98 -1.08
C ILE A 18 14.57 1.92 -2.17
N HIS A 19 14.02 0.74 -1.90
CA HIS A 19 13.96 -0.36 -2.85
C HIS A 19 12.51 -0.78 -2.99
N SER A 20 11.95 -0.66 -4.20
CA SER A 20 10.63 -1.23 -4.48
C SER A 20 10.75 -2.74 -4.61
N GLN A 21 9.98 -3.47 -3.80
CA GLN A 21 9.91 -4.92 -3.90
C GLN A 21 8.66 -5.33 -4.67
N CYS A 22 8.85 -6.16 -5.69
CA CYS A 22 7.81 -6.57 -6.62
C CYS A 22 7.16 -5.34 -7.28
N CYS A 23 5.83 -5.20 -7.20
CA CYS A 23 5.12 -4.18 -7.95
C CYS A 23 5.27 -2.76 -7.40
N ARG A 24 5.25 -2.56 -6.07
CA ARG A 24 5.28 -1.22 -5.44
C ARG A 24 5.54 -1.19 -3.93
N LYS A 25 6.02 -2.29 -3.33
CA LYS A 25 6.19 -2.35 -1.86
C LYS A 25 7.41 -1.55 -1.43
N PHE A 26 7.24 -0.66 -0.47
CA PHE A 26 8.34 0.00 0.22
C PHE A 26 8.62 -0.72 1.54
N LEU A 27 9.90 -0.91 1.85
CA LEU A 27 10.29 -1.23 3.21
C LEU A 27 10.30 0.11 3.95
N SER A 28 9.65 0.19 5.11
CA SER A 28 9.46 1.49 5.77
C SER A 28 10.81 2.12 6.11
N GLY A 29 10.86 3.46 6.10
CA GLY A 29 12.07 4.23 6.36
C GLY A 29 12.82 3.72 7.59
N ASN A 30 12.17 3.45 8.72
CA ASN A 30 12.87 2.97 9.92
C ASN A 30 13.46 1.55 9.78
N GLN A 31 12.85 0.65 8.99
CA GLN A 31 13.37 -0.70 8.75
C GLN A 31 14.55 -0.70 7.77
N ILE A 32 14.49 0.15 6.74
CA ILE A 32 15.62 0.34 5.81
C ILE A 32 16.73 1.15 6.48
N ILE A 33 16.42 2.32 7.04
CA ILE A 33 17.40 3.26 7.64
C ILE A 33 18.19 2.61 8.77
N SER A 34 17.54 1.78 9.62
CA SER A 34 18.26 1.06 10.69
C SER A 34 19.27 0.03 10.16
N GLN A 35 19.12 -0.43 8.91
CA GLN A 35 20.01 -1.38 8.26
C GLN A 35 20.88 -0.72 7.16
N CYS A 36 20.56 0.51 6.78
CA CYS A 36 21.32 1.30 5.84
C CYS A 36 22.49 1.98 6.54
N ILE A 37 23.62 1.97 5.84
CA ILE A 37 24.77 2.75 6.24
C ILE A 37 24.57 4.15 5.65
N VAL A 38 24.05 5.05 6.48
CA VAL A 38 23.75 6.46 6.12
C VAL A 38 25.05 7.24 5.83
N ASP A 39 26.15 6.84 6.45
CA ASP A 39 27.49 7.41 6.22
C ASP A 39 28.02 7.02 4.82
N PRO A 40 28.22 8.00 3.91
CA PRO A 40 28.62 7.73 2.53
C PRO A 40 30.00 7.05 2.40
N GLU A 41 30.92 7.31 3.33
CA GLU A 41 32.27 6.72 3.30
C GLU A 41 32.27 5.28 3.80
N LYS A 42 31.48 4.97 4.83
CA LYS A 42 31.28 3.59 5.29
C LYS A 42 30.54 2.75 4.27
N ARG A 43 29.62 3.37 3.51
CA ARG A 43 28.83 2.70 2.46
C ARG A 43 29.69 2.14 1.32
N LYS A 44 30.79 2.81 0.96
CA LYS A 44 31.72 2.34 -0.10
C LYS A 44 32.29 0.95 0.16
N ASN A 45 32.41 0.57 1.44
CA ASN A 45 32.97 -0.71 1.88
C ASN A 45 31.89 -1.68 2.41
N ALA A 46 30.61 -1.30 2.32
CA ALA A 46 29.50 -2.07 2.86
C ALA A 46 29.06 -3.18 1.89
N ASN A 47 28.81 -4.38 2.42
CA ASN A 47 28.20 -5.43 1.63
C ASN A 47 26.67 -5.24 1.59
N ILE A 48 26.22 -4.48 0.59
CA ILE A 48 24.81 -4.17 0.31
C ILE A 48 23.91 -5.44 0.31
N TRP A 49 24.45 -6.58 -0.15
CA TRP A 49 23.75 -7.85 -0.20
C TRP A 49 23.41 -8.45 1.17
N GLU A 50 24.24 -8.20 2.19
CA GLU A 50 24.04 -8.75 3.53
C GLU A 50 23.10 -7.90 4.40
N ASN A 51 22.82 -6.66 3.96
CA ASN A 51 22.10 -5.67 4.75
C ASN A 51 20.61 -5.57 4.42
N TYR A 52 20.17 -5.53 3.17
CA TYR A 52 18.73 -5.29 2.88
C TYR A 52 18.10 -6.11 1.75
N VAL A 53 18.87 -6.90 0.98
CA VAL A 53 18.32 -7.81 -0.05
C VAL A 53 17.50 -8.95 0.56
N THR A 54 17.70 -9.22 1.85
CA THR A 54 16.98 -10.26 2.61
C THR A 54 15.66 -9.79 3.23
N ILE A 55 15.39 -8.48 3.25
CA ILE A 55 14.16 -7.91 3.80
C ILE A 55 13.02 -8.19 2.80
N GLY A 56 11.78 -8.38 3.29
CA GLY A 56 10.69 -8.80 2.43
C GLY A 56 9.30 -8.60 3.00
N SER A 57 8.29 -9.03 2.25
CA SER A 57 6.94 -9.26 2.75
C SER A 57 6.69 -10.74 2.94
N LEU A 58 6.51 -11.21 4.18
CA LEU A 58 6.25 -12.64 4.40
C LEU A 58 4.87 -13.04 3.88
N GLN A 59 3.85 -12.26 4.24
CA GLN A 59 2.44 -12.52 3.93
C GLN A 59 1.66 -11.22 3.90
N SER A 60 0.51 -11.25 3.23
CA SER A 60 -0.45 -10.16 3.23
C SER A 60 -1.89 -10.63 3.48
N VAL A 61 -2.71 -9.70 3.98
CA VAL A 61 -4.17 -9.81 4.08
C VAL A 61 -4.78 -8.50 3.59
N SER A 62 -5.85 -8.56 2.79
CA SER A 62 -6.50 -7.38 2.25
C SER A 62 -7.84 -7.09 2.93
N LEU A 63 -8.07 -5.83 3.28
CA LEU A 63 -9.30 -5.33 3.86
C LEU A 63 -10.27 -4.84 2.77
N ASN A 64 -11.56 -5.16 2.93
CA ASN A 64 -12.64 -4.66 2.08
C ASN A 64 -13.28 -3.46 2.79
N LEU A 65 -12.76 -2.26 2.53
CA LEU A 65 -13.23 -1.04 3.21
C LEU A 65 -14.72 -0.73 2.92
N PRO A 66 -15.21 -0.84 1.67
CA PRO A 66 -16.63 -0.59 1.38
C PRO A 66 -17.57 -1.45 2.20
N ARG A 67 -17.25 -2.74 2.37
CA ARG A 67 -18.05 -3.66 3.18
C ARG A 67 -18.27 -3.15 4.60
N TYR A 68 -17.23 -2.58 5.20
CA TYR A 68 -17.31 -2.08 6.58
C TYR A 68 -18.23 -0.87 6.67
N ALA A 69 -18.21 -0.01 5.64
CA ALA A 69 -19.15 1.11 5.52
C ALA A 69 -20.60 0.59 5.41
N TYR A 70 -20.86 -0.42 4.59
CA TYR A 70 -22.21 -0.99 4.46
C TYR A 70 -22.73 -1.68 5.73
N MET A 71 -21.82 -2.23 6.53
CA MET A 71 -22.11 -2.83 7.84
C MET A 71 -22.32 -1.78 8.94
N SER A 72 -21.82 -0.56 8.74
CA SER A 72 -21.87 0.50 9.73
C SER A 72 -23.13 1.36 9.62
N ASN A 73 -23.51 2.00 10.73
CA ASN A 73 -24.59 2.99 10.77
C ASN A 73 -24.07 4.44 10.84
N ASN A 74 -22.81 4.61 11.27
CA ASN A 74 -22.14 5.89 11.41
C ASN A 74 -20.61 5.67 11.39
N GLU A 75 -19.86 6.77 11.37
CA GLU A 75 -18.40 6.77 11.29
C GLU A 75 -17.72 6.08 12.49
N GLU A 76 -18.21 6.32 13.71
CA GLU A 76 -17.69 5.66 14.91
C GLU A 76 -17.80 4.12 14.80
N ASN A 77 -18.95 3.64 14.34
CA ASN A 77 -19.17 2.23 14.12
C ASN A 77 -18.27 1.68 12.99
N TYR A 78 -18.04 2.46 11.93
CA TYR A 78 -17.11 2.10 10.85
C TYR A 78 -15.68 1.91 11.38
N ILE A 79 -15.15 2.89 12.12
CA ILE A 79 -13.80 2.83 12.69
C ILE A 79 -13.66 1.64 13.64
N ARG A 80 -14.68 1.36 14.46
CA ARG A 80 -14.69 0.17 15.33
C ARG A 80 -14.61 -1.13 14.53
N ILE A 81 -15.44 -1.29 13.49
CA ILE A 81 -15.43 -2.50 12.64
C ILE A 81 -14.08 -2.63 11.94
N LEU A 82 -13.54 -1.53 11.41
CA LEU A 82 -12.22 -1.50 10.77
C LEU A 82 -11.14 -1.99 11.74
N GLY A 83 -11.10 -1.45 12.95
CA GLY A 83 -10.16 -1.88 14.00
C GLY A 83 -10.27 -3.37 14.34
N GLU A 84 -11.49 -3.91 14.48
CA GLU A 84 -11.73 -5.34 14.73
C GLU A 84 -11.19 -6.22 13.59
N LYS A 85 -11.35 -5.79 12.33
CA LYS A 85 -10.87 -6.51 11.15
C LYS A 85 -9.36 -6.42 10.98
N MET A 86 -8.74 -5.31 11.38
CA MET A 86 -7.29 -5.19 11.46
C MET A 86 -6.69 -6.14 12.50
N GLU A 87 -7.30 -6.23 13.69
CA GLU A 87 -6.88 -7.19 14.72
C GLU A 87 -7.05 -8.65 14.25
N LEU A 88 -8.13 -8.94 13.53
CA LEU A 88 -8.30 -10.26 12.91
C LEU A 88 -7.20 -10.54 11.88
N SER A 89 -6.84 -9.54 11.06
CA SER A 89 -5.77 -9.64 10.07
C SER A 89 -4.42 -9.93 10.75
N ALA A 90 -4.09 -9.24 11.84
CA ALA A 90 -2.89 -9.52 12.63
C ALA A 90 -2.87 -10.94 13.18
N ARG A 91 -3.98 -11.43 13.73
CA ARG A 91 -4.06 -12.83 14.20
C ARG A 91 -3.83 -13.85 13.07
N ILE A 92 -4.35 -13.60 11.88
CA ILE A 92 -4.12 -14.44 10.69
C ILE A 92 -2.64 -14.40 10.30
N LEU A 93 -2.07 -13.19 10.21
CA LEU A 93 -0.67 -12.98 9.81
C LEU A 93 0.30 -13.62 10.81
N LYS A 94 0.09 -13.48 12.13
CA LYS A 94 0.91 -14.15 13.16
C LYS A 94 0.81 -15.67 13.09
N LYS A 95 -0.38 -16.24 12.88
CA LYS A 95 -0.49 -17.70 12.68
C LYS A 95 0.34 -18.20 11.50
N LYS A 96 0.37 -17.43 10.40
CA LYS A 96 1.22 -17.74 9.24
C LYS A 96 2.70 -17.54 9.55
N TRP A 97 3.07 -16.49 10.28
CA TRP A 97 4.43 -16.28 10.76
C TRP A 97 4.94 -17.47 11.57
N ASP A 98 4.18 -17.92 12.58
CA ASP A 98 4.56 -19.04 13.44
C ASP A 98 4.69 -20.34 12.64
N LEU A 99 3.82 -20.53 11.64
CA LEU A 99 3.93 -21.66 10.72
C LEU A 99 5.24 -21.61 9.92
N MET A 100 5.59 -20.45 9.37
CA MET A 100 6.83 -20.25 8.61
C MET A 100 8.07 -20.47 9.50
N GLU A 101 8.06 -19.96 10.73
CA GLU A 101 9.15 -20.19 11.69
C GLU A 101 9.37 -21.69 11.95
N ARG A 102 8.30 -22.45 12.18
CA ARG A 102 8.38 -23.92 12.35
C ARG A 102 8.91 -24.62 11.09
N ARG A 103 8.50 -24.18 9.90
CA ARG A 103 8.95 -24.78 8.63
C ARG A 103 10.41 -24.49 8.31
N LEU A 104 10.92 -23.31 8.67
CA LEU A 104 12.34 -22.98 8.59
C LEU A 104 13.17 -23.85 9.56
N LYS A 105 12.73 -23.99 10.82
CA LYS A 105 13.40 -24.84 11.83
C LYS A 105 13.48 -26.32 11.43
N THR A 106 12.47 -26.81 10.72
CA THR A 106 12.39 -28.21 10.27
C THR A 106 13.01 -28.44 8.90
N GLY A 107 13.60 -27.43 8.26
CA GLY A 107 14.29 -27.57 6.96
C GLY A 107 13.37 -27.84 5.76
N HIS A 108 12.05 -27.63 5.90
CA HIS A 108 11.08 -27.86 4.80
C HIS A 108 11.17 -26.80 3.68
N LEU A 109 11.92 -25.73 3.91
CA LEU A 109 12.10 -24.61 2.98
C LEU A 109 13.57 -24.48 2.62
N PRO A 110 14.15 -25.42 1.84
CA PRO A 110 15.60 -25.56 1.69
C PRO A 110 16.30 -24.29 1.16
N LEU A 111 15.64 -23.54 0.26
CA LEU A 111 16.15 -22.27 -0.26
C LEU A 111 16.18 -21.16 0.81
N CYS A 112 15.22 -21.15 1.73
CA CYS A 112 15.13 -20.16 2.79
C CYS A 112 15.96 -20.54 4.02
N SER A 113 16.08 -21.84 4.32
CA SER A 113 16.86 -22.36 5.45
C SER A 113 18.36 -22.45 5.17
N GLY A 114 18.78 -22.19 3.91
CA GLY A 114 20.18 -22.17 3.52
C GLY A 114 20.98 -21.06 4.20
N LYS A 115 22.31 -21.23 4.22
CA LYS A 115 23.26 -20.24 4.75
C LYS A 115 24.33 -19.92 3.71
N ILE A 116 24.72 -18.65 3.62
CA ILE A 116 25.88 -18.19 2.83
C ILE A 116 26.90 -17.65 3.82
N LYS A 117 28.12 -18.22 3.82
CA LYS A 117 29.21 -17.86 4.76
C LYS A 117 28.78 -17.85 6.24
N GLY A 118 27.87 -18.76 6.62
CA GLY A 118 27.34 -18.86 7.99
C GLY A 118 26.10 -18.00 8.28
N ASN A 119 25.77 -17.04 7.41
CA ASN A 119 24.61 -16.16 7.55
C ASN A 119 23.35 -16.77 6.91
N PRO A 120 22.17 -16.76 7.57
CA PRO A 120 20.92 -17.20 6.97
C PRO A 120 20.57 -16.38 5.72
N ILE A 121 20.19 -17.07 4.64
CA ILE A 121 19.73 -16.42 3.39
C ILE A 121 18.39 -15.70 3.64
N PHE A 122 17.50 -16.34 4.40
CA PHE A 122 16.21 -15.77 4.75
C PHE A 122 16.15 -15.46 6.24
N LYS A 123 16.08 -14.17 6.57
CA LYS A 123 15.97 -13.71 7.95
C LYS A 123 14.51 -13.40 8.23
N LEU A 124 13.82 -14.34 8.88
CA LEU A 124 12.38 -14.23 9.16
C LEU A 124 12.03 -12.92 9.88
N ARG A 125 12.85 -12.51 10.86
CA ARG A 125 12.63 -11.29 11.66
C ARG A 125 12.72 -9.99 10.87
N GLU A 126 13.39 -10.01 9.71
CA GLU A 126 13.44 -8.87 8.79
C GLU A 126 12.24 -8.83 7.84
N GLN A 127 11.34 -9.82 7.90
CA GLN A 127 10.16 -9.80 7.05
C GLN A 127 9.05 -8.97 7.68
N ASN A 128 8.31 -8.28 6.82
CA ASN A 128 7.14 -7.51 7.18
C ASN A 128 5.85 -8.31 6.92
N LEU A 129 4.85 -8.11 7.78
CA LEU A 129 3.49 -8.59 7.65
C LEU A 129 2.60 -7.47 7.11
N SER A 130 2.11 -7.62 5.88
CA SER A 130 1.46 -6.51 5.19
C SER A 130 -0.05 -6.56 5.26
N ILE A 131 -0.66 -5.43 5.56
CA ILE A 131 -2.12 -5.25 5.50
C ILE A 131 -2.41 -4.39 4.29
N GLY A 132 -3.05 -4.98 3.29
CA GLY A 132 -3.55 -4.28 2.12
C GLY A 132 -4.99 -3.82 2.33
N PHE A 133 -5.47 -2.96 1.46
CA PHE A 133 -6.86 -2.49 1.47
C PHE A 133 -7.31 -2.15 0.04
N THR A 134 -8.63 -2.14 -0.15
CA THR A 134 -9.27 -1.83 -1.43
C THR A 134 -10.56 -1.04 -1.18
N GLY A 135 -10.85 -0.07 -2.04
CA GLY A 135 -12.13 0.63 -2.10
C GLY A 135 -12.30 1.76 -1.09
N LEU A 136 -11.25 2.54 -0.80
CA LEU A 136 -11.40 3.72 0.06
C LEU A 136 -12.42 4.71 -0.51
N ASN A 137 -12.41 4.90 -1.84
CA ASN A 137 -13.35 5.79 -2.53
C ASN A 137 -14.81 5.38 -2.27
N GLU A 138 -15.15 4.11 -2.46
CA GLU A 138 -16.52 3.63 -2.23
C GLU A 138 -16.89 3.57 -0.75
N ALA A 139 -15.93 3.33 0.16
CA ALA A 139 -16.18 3.40 1.60
C ALA A 139 -16.56 4.83 2.03
N VAL A 140 -15.77 5.83 1.62
CA VAL A 140 -16.02 7.25 1.91
C VAL A 140 -17.32 7.70 1.26
N LYS A 141 -17.54 7.40 -0.03
CA LYS A 141 -18.79 7.74 -0.73
C LYS A 141 -20.01 7.16 -0.02
N SER A 142 -19.92 5.93 0.49
CA SER A 142 -21.02 5.31 1.24
C SER A 142 -21.36 6.03 2.55
N MET A 143 -20.41 6.76 3.14
CA MET A 143 -20.59 7.45 4.42
C MET A 143 -20.94 8.93 4.24
N THR A 144 -20.39 9.60 3.22
CA THR A 144 -20.50 11.04 3.02
C THR A 144 -21.36 11.43 1.82
N SER A 145 -21.71 10.48 0.95
CA SER A 145 -22.29 10.68 -0.39
C SER A 145 -21.36 11.34 -1.42
N PHE A 146 -20.12 11.66 -1.07
CA PHE A 146 -19.13 12.26 -1.95
C PHE A 146 -17.93 11.32 -2.15
N GLU A 147 -17.44 11.26 -3.38
CA GLU A 147 -16.17 10.60 -3.70
C GLU A 147 -14.96 11.42 -3.25
N LEU A 148 -13.79 10.79 -3.18
CA LEU A 148 -12.55 11.40 -2.66
C LEU A 148 -12.15 12.70 -3.39
N HIS A 149 -12.53 12.83 -4.66
CA HIS A 149 -12.21 13.99 -5.50
C HIS A 149 -13.29 15.09 -5.47
N GLU A 150 -14.49 14.79 -4.97
CA GLU A 150 -15.66 15.67 -5.12
C GLU A 150 -15.77 16.70 -3.99
N HIS A 151 -15.30 16.38 -2.78
CA HIS A 151 -15.44 17.26 -1.63
C HIS A 151 -14.31 17.08 -0.60
N ASP A 152 -13.84 18.17 0.00
CA ASP A 152 -12.73 18.13 0.97
C ASP A 152 -13.07 17.31 2.21
N THR A 153 -14.34 17.30 2.65
CA THR A 153 -14.78 16.40 3.74
C THR A 153 -14.57 14.93 3.40
N ALA A 154 -14.86 14.50 2.17
CA ALA A 154 -14.62 13.12 1.75
C ALA A 154 -13.12 12.82 1.66
N TYR A 155 -12.36 13.75 1.08
CA TYR A 155 -10.91 13.64 0.98
C TYR A 155 -10.23 13.54 2.37
N ASN A 156 -10.63 14.39 3.32
CA ASN A 156 -10.08 14.41 4.68
C ASN A 156 -10.51 13.17 5.47
N LEU A 157 -11.75 12.70 5.33
CA LEU A 157 -12.17 11.42 5.94
C LEU A 157 -11.35 10.25 5.40
N GLY A 158 -11.08 10.23 4.08
CA GLY A 158 -10.16 9.25 3.48
C GLY A 158 -8.78 9.26 4.14
N LYS A 159 -8.23 10.46 4.36
CA LYS A 159 -6.95 10.68 5.05
C LYS A 159 -6.97 10.13 6.48
N GLU A 160 -7.98 10.49 7.27
CA GLU A 160 -8.13 10.05 8.66
C GLU A 160 -8.23 8.52 8.78
N ILE A 161 -8.92 7.87 7.84
CA ILE A 161 -9.02 6.40 7.77
C ILE A 161 -7.64 5.78 7.49
N LEU A 162 -6.85 6.34 6.58
CA LEU A 162 -5.49 5.87 6.30
C LEU A 162 -4.58 6.04 7.53
N GLU A 163 -4.60 7.21 8.17
CA GLU A 163 -3.84 7.50 9.38
C GLU A 163 -4.19 6.54 10.53
N TYR A 164 -5.49 6.27 10.72
CA TYR A 164 -5.96 5.28 11.70
C TYR A 164 -5.39 3.88 11.41
N MET A 165 -5.44 3.42 10.16
CA MET A 165 -4.92 2.11 9.77
C MET A 165 -3.39 2.01 9.97
N VAL A 166 -2.65 3.07 9.64
CA VAL A 166 -1.20 3.13 9.86
C VAL A 166 -0.88 3.09 11.36
N ALA A 167 -1.56 3.91 12.17
CA ALA A 167 -1.40 3.91 13.62
C ALA A 167 -1.67 2.53 14.21
N LYS A 168 -2.72 1.84 13.73
CA LYS A 168 -3.04 0.48 14.15
C LYS A 168 -1.92 -0.51 13.80
N CYS A 169 -1.32 -0.40 12.61
CA CYS A 169 -0.16 -1.22 12.23
C CYS A 169 1.05 -0.98 13.15
N ASN A 170 1.29 0.27 13.55
CA ASN A 170 2.36 0.61 14.50
C ASN A 170 2.10 0.00 15.88
N THR A 171 0.88 0.13 16.43
CA THR A 171 0.51 -0.51 17.70
C THR A 171 0.67 -2.03 17.65
N MET A 172 0.29 -2.67 16.54
CA MET A 172 0.46 -4.11 16.36
C MET A 172 1.95 -4.51 16.27
N THR A 173 2.77 -3.64 15.66
CA THR A 173 4.22 -3.83 15.56
C THR A 173 4.90 -3.80 16.91
N GLU A 174 4.59 -2.78 17.72
CA GLU A 174 5.09 -2.64 19.09
C GLU A 174 4.65 -3.81 19.98
N ARG A 175 3.37 -4.20 19.89
CA ARG A 175 2.80 -5.29 20.70
C ARG A 175 3.42 -6.65 20.37
N ASP A 176 3.58 -6.96 19.09
CA ASP A 176 3.92 -8.32 18.64
C ASP A 176 5.42 -8.51 18.36
N GLU A 177 6.22 -7.44 18.45
CA GLU A 177 7.64 -7.38 18.08
C GLU A 177 7.91 -7.95 16.68
N VAL A 178 6.97 -7.68 15.76
CA VAL A 178 7.04 -8.05 14.35
C VAL A 178 6.52 -6.89 13.53
N SER A 179 7.25 -6.56 12.47
CA SER A 179 6.95 -5.47 11.56
C SER A 179 5.62 -5.65 10.82
N TYR A 180 4.65 -4.76 11.05
CA TYR A 180 3.46 -4.62 10.22
C TYR A 180 3.55 -3.35 9.38
N SER A 181 3.02 -3.39 8.16
CA SER A 181 2.82 -2.17 7.36
C SER A 181 1.51 -2.17 6.61
N LEU A 182 0.94 -0.98 6.46
CA LEU A 182 -0.13 -0.72 5.52
C LEU A 182 0.49 -0.49 4.14
N TRP A 183 -0.11 -1.05 3.10
CA TRP A 183 0.34 -0.81 1.72
C TRP A 183 -0.84 -0.79 0.76
N GLU A 184 -0.68 -0.07 -0.33
CA GLU A 184 -1.58 -0.16 -1.47
C GLU A 184 -1.35 -1.52 -2.17
N GLN A 185 -2.13 -2.53 -1.83
CA GLN A 185 -2.05 -3.80 -2.55
C GLN A 185 -2.59 -3.66 -3.99
N PRO A 186 -1.88 -4.14 -5.04
CA PRO A 186 -2.47 -4.28 -6.36
C PRO A 186 -3.73 -5.15 -6.29
N SER A 187 -4.89 -4.54 -6.48
CA SER A 187 -6.19 -5.17 -6.19
C SER A 187 -6.77 -5.93 -7.39
N GLU A 188 -5.94 -6.43 -8.30
CA GLU A 188 -6.35 -7.04 -9.58
C GLU A 188 -7.44 -8.13 -9.39
N SER A 189 -7.24 -9.02 -8.42
CA SER A 189 -8.21 -10.08 -8.11
C SER A 189 -9.13 -9.74 -6.92
N SER A 190 -8.65 -8.97 -5.94
CA SER A 190 -9.44 -8.64 -4.75
C SER A 190 -10.56 -7.66 -5.03
N SER A 191 -10.32 -6.68 -5.91
CA SER A 191 -11.30 -5.64 -6.25
C SER A 191 -12.60 -6.22 -6.80
N ASN A 192 -12.53 -7.00 -7.88
CA ASN A 192 -13.70 -7.64 -8.47
C ASN A 192 -14.37 -8.62 -7.49
N ARG A 193 -13.57 -9.43 -6.80
CA ARG A 193 -14.09 -10.42 -5.86
C ARG A 193 -14.87 -9.77 -4.71
N PHE A 194 -14.35 -8.69 -4.14
CA PHE A 194 -15.02 -7.94 -3.08
C PHE A 194 -16.33 -7.33 -3.60
N ALA A 195 -16.29 -6.62 -4.73
CA ALA A 195 -17.49 -6.02 -5.32
C ALA A 195 -18.60 -7.05 -5.57
N ARG A 196 -18.28 -8.21 -6.16
CA ARG A 196 -19.27 -9.28 -6.43
C ARG A 196 -19.88 -9.87 -5.15
N LEU A 197 -19.08 -10.07 -4.11
CA LEU A 197 -19.59 -10.54 -2.82
C LEU A 197 -20.45 -9.48 -2.14
N ASP A 198 -20.11 -8.21 -2.28
CA ASP A 198 -20.85 -7.10 -1.71
C ASP A 198 -22.20 -6.92 -2.41
N LEU A 199 -22.25 -7.04 -3.74
CA LEU A 199 -23.53 -7.09 -4.48
C LEU A 199 -24.43 -8.23 -4.02
N LYS A 200 -23.86 -9.41 -3.71
CA LYS A 200 -24.63 -10.56 -3.21
C LYS A 200 -25.18 -10.35 -1.79
N HIS A 201 -24.35 -9.82 -0.89
CA HIS A 201 -24.67 -9.78 0.54
C HIS A 201 -25.26 -8.44 1.01
N PHE A 202 -25.02 -7.36 0.26
CA PHE A 202 -25.46 -6.00 0.52
C PHE A 202 -26.10 -5.37 -0.73
N PRO A 203 -27.07 -6.03 -1.40
CA PRO A 203 -27.58 -5.60 -2.70
C PRO A 203 -28.19 -4.19 -2.73
N LYS A 204 -28.65 -3.68 -1.58
CA LYS A 204 -29.23 -2.33 -1.45
C LYS A 204 -28.24 -1.24 -1.04
N LYS A 205 -27.03 -1.62 -0.62
CA LYS A 205 -26.01 -0.68 -0.09
C LYS A 205 -24.72 -0.69 -0.93
N ALA A 206 -24.41 -1.81 -1.59
CA ALA A 206 -23.19 -1.96 -2.37
C ALA A 206 -23.18 -0.98 -3.54
N ILE A 207 -22.12 -0.18 -3.62
CA ILE A 207 -21.89 0.84 -4.64
C ILE A 207 -20.56 0.59 -5.38
N PRO A 208 -20.32 -0.61 -5.93
CA PRO A 208 -19.12 -0.84 -6.73
C PRO A 208 -19.16 0.01 -8.01
N GLN A 209 -17.99 0.16 -8.62
CA GLN A 209 -17.89 0.59 -10.01
C GLN A 209 -18.40 -0.55 -10.91
N SER A 210 -19.07 -0.20 -12.01
CA SER A 210 -19.71 -1.16 -12.92
C SER A 210 -20.73 -2.08 -12.20
N SER A 211 -21.16 -3.16 -12.85
CA SER A 211 -22.17 -4.08 -12.31
C SER A 211 -21.94 -5.53 -12.73
N GLY A 212 -22.67 -6.45 -12.10
CA GLY A 212 -22.65 -7.88 -12.44
C GLY A 212 -21.26 -8.50 -12.27
N GLU A 213 -20.80 -9.23 -13.29
CA GLU A 213 -19.49 -9.90 -13.27
C GLU A 213 -18.32 -8.92 -13.43
N SER A 214 -18.56 -7.76 -14.02
CA SER A 214 -17.56 -6.72 -14.24
C SER A 214 -17.46 -5.73 -13.06
N ALA A 215 -18.26 -5.92 -12.00
CA ALA A 215 -18.25 -5.03 -10.85
C ALA A 215 -16.87 -5.04 -10.16
N TYR A 216 -16.39 -3.87 -9.74
CA TYR A 216 -15.09 -3.72 -9.08
C TYR A 216 -15.10 -2.55 -8.08
N TYR A 217 -14.15 -2.55 -7.15
CA TYR A 217 -13.87 -1.41 -6.27
C TYR A 217 -12.62 -0.66 -6.72
N THR A 218 -12.58 0.64 -6.45
CA THR A 218 -11.39 1.44 -6.77
C THR A 218 -10.19 0.93 -5.98
N ASN A 219 -9.04 0.83 -6.64
CA ASN A 219 -7.84 0.23 -6.06
C ASN A 219 -7.35 1.05 -4.85
N SER A 220 -7.14 0.40 -3.71
CA SER A 220 -6.62 1.03 -2.49
C SER A 220 -7.29 2.37 -2.15
N ASP A 221 -6.53 3.46 -2.16
CA ASP A 221 -6.89 4.86 -1.92
C ASP A 221 -6.94 5.71 -3.21
N HIS A 222 -6.98 5.03 -4.36
CA HIS A 222 -6.98 5.72 -5.64
C HIS A 222 -8.28 6.47 -5.89
N ILE A 223 -8.19 7.50 -6.73
CA ILE A 223 -9.36 8.13 -7.34
C ILE A 223 -9.77 7.25 -8.52
N ARG A 224 -11.08 7.02 -8.71
CA ARG A 224 -11.58 6.18 -9.83
C ARG A 224 -11.00 6.64 -11.17
N TYR A 225 -10.81 5.72 -12.09
CA TYR A 225 -10.08 5.97 -13.34
C TYR A 225 -10.75 7.05 -14.21
N ASP A 226 -12.08 7.07 -14.24
CA ASP A 226 -12.95 7.94 -15.05
C ASP A 226 -13.48 9.16 -14.27
N ALA A 227 -12.93 9.47 -13.10
CA ALA A 227 -13.30 10.67 -12.35
C ALA A 227 -13.04 11.94 -13.16
N ASP A 228 -14.01 12.84 -13.14
CA ASP A 228 -13.92 14.18 -13.71
C ASP A 228 -13.11 15.10 -12.78
N ILE A 229 -11.78 15.01 -12.91
CA ILE A 229 -10.82 15.77 -12.13
C ILE A 229 -9.62 16.13 -13.03
N PRO A 230 -9.09 17.36 -12.97
CA PRO A 230 -7.88 17.71 -13.69
C PRO A 230 -6.71 16.79 -13.32
N LEU A 231 -5.91 16.39 -14.31
CA LEU A 231 -4.80 15.45 -14.10
C LEU A 231 -3.81 15.93 -13.02
N SER A 232 -3.48 17.22 -13.02
CA SER A 232 -2.61 17.83 -12.01
C SER A 232 -3.17 17.72 -10.59
N GLU A 233 -4.49 17.87 -10.45
CA GLU A 233 -5.16 17.74 -9.16
C GLU A 233 -5.24 16.29 -8.71
N ARG A 234 -5.50 15.34 -9.62
CA ARG A 234 -5.45 13.90 -9.34
C ARG A 234 -4.09 13.50 -8.80
N ILE A 235 -3.01 13.90 -9.48
CA ILE A 235 -1.63 13.61 -9.07
C ILE A 235 -1.36 14.19 -7.68
N ARG A 236 -1.75 15.44 -7.43
CA ARG A 236 -1.55 16.09 -6.13
C ARG A 236 -2.31 15.36 -5.02
N LYS A 237 -3.63 15.16 -5.19
CA LYS A 237 -4.49 14.51 -4.18
C LYS A 237 -4.07 13.08 -3.87
N GLN A 238 -3.71 12.28 -4.89
CA GLN A 238 -3.20 10.92 -4.64
C GLN A 238 -1.79 10.95 -4.02
N GLY A 239 -0.91 11.80 -4.54
CA GLY A 239 0.45 11.97 -4.02
C GLY A 239 0.47 12.37 -2.55
N ASP A 240 -0.50 13.15 -2.07
CA ASP A 240 -0.64 13.55 -0.67
C ASP A 240 -1.00 12.40 0.29
N TYR A 241 -1.50 11.26 -0.21
CA TYR A 241 -1.69 10.04 0.57
C TYR A 241 -0.43 9.18 0.66
N HIS A 242 0.52 9.33 -0.27
CA HIS A 242 1.74 8.52 -0.29
C HIS A 242 2.58 8.62 1.00
N PRO A 243 2.78 9.80 1.64
CA PRO A 243 3.52 9.90 2.90
C PRO A 243 2.85 9.14 4.05
N ILE A 244 1.53 8.95 3.99
CA ILE A 244 0.75 8.27 5.02
C ILE A 244 0.96 6.76 4.88
N VAL A 245 0.77 6.23 3.66
CA VAL A 245 0.84 4.79 3.37
C VAL A 245 2.27 4.39 2.98
N ASN A 246 3.21 4.53 3.91
CA ASN A 246 4.64 4.35 3.67
C ASN A 246 5.11 2.88 3.39
N GLY A 247 4.21 1.90 3.33
CA GLY A 247 4.53 0.50 3.03
C GLY A 247 4.45 0.11 1.55
N GLY A 248 4.02 1.03 0.68
CA GLY A 248 4.02 0.84 -0.76
C GLY A 248 2.84 1.53 -1.42
N VAL A 249 3.13 2.41 -2.37
CA VAL A 249 2.17 3.35 -2.98
C VAL A 249 2.41 3.40 -4.48
N ILE A 250 1.40 3.78 -5.27
CA ILE A 250 1.62 4.20 -6.66
C ILE A 250 0.53 5.16 -7.12
N THR A 251 0.88 6.09 -8.00
CA THR A 251 -0.09 6.84 -8.79
C THR A 251 0.04 6.46 -10.26
N HIS A 252 -1.07 6.05 -10.89
CA HIS A 252 -1.12 5.77 -12.33
C HIS A 252 -1.61 7.01 -13.09
N ILE A 253 -0.85 7.44 -14.09
CA ILE A 253 -1.09 8.65 -14.86
C ILE A 253 -1.54 8.25 -16.27
N TRP A 254 -2.84 8.40 -16.51
CA TRP A 254 -3.44 8.08 -17.80
C TRP A 254 -3.35 9.28 -18.73
N LEU A 255 -2.42 9.23 -19.68
CA LEU A 255 -2.32 10.23 -20.75
C LEU A 255 -3.31 9.86 -21.87
N GLY A 256 -4.11 10.83 -22.31
CA GLY A 256 -5.09 10.62 -23.39
C GLY A 256 -4.47 10.52 -24.79
N GLU A 257 -3.19 10.86 -24.93
CA GLU A 257 -2.48 10.91 -26.21
C GLU A 257 -1.71 9.61 -26.46
N GLN A 258 -1.77 9.09 -27.70
CA GLN A 258 -1.01 7.87 -28.05
C GLN A 258 0.50 8.10 -28.17
N LYS A 259 0.91 9.32 -28.52
CA LYS A 259 2.31 9.74 -28.71
C LYS A 259 2.51 11.13 -28.10
N PRO A 260 2.53 11.23 -26.76
CA PRO A 260 2.77 12.49 -26.10
C PRO A 260 4.14 13.04 -26.49
N ASP A 261 4.24 14.37 -26.57
CA ASP A 261 5.50 15.05 -26.86
C ASP A 261 6.55 14.76 -25.77
N ILE A 262 7.80 14.50 -26.18
CA ILE A 262 8.87 14.09 -25.26
C ILE A 262 9.26 15.21 -24.29
N HIS A 263 9.22 16.48 -24.71
CA HIS A 263 9.52 17.60 -23.84
C HIS A 263 8.39 17.84 -22.85
N ALA A 264 7.14 17.70 -23.28
CA ALA A 264 5.98 17.74 -22.39
C ALA A 264 6.03 16.62 -21.34
N LEU A 265 6.38 15.39 -21.73
CA LEU A 265 6.57 14.27 -20.79
C LEU A 265 7.67 14.56 -19.76
N TRP A 266 8.81 15.10 -20.21
CA TRP A 266 9.92 15.46 -19.34
C TRP A 266 9.51 16.52 -18.32
N GLU A 267 8.87 17.60 -18.77
CA GLU A 267 8.41 18.67 -17.88
C GLU A 267 7.31 18.19 -16.93
N LEU A 268 6.39 17.33 -17.38
CA LEU A 268 5.39 16.71 -16.50
C LEU A 268 6.08 15.88 -15.42
N THR A 269 7.00 14.98 -15.81
CA THR A 269 7.74 14.11 -14.89
C THR A 269 8.51 14.95 -13.86
N LYS A 270 9.24 15.98 -14.32
CA LYS A 270 9.97 16.91 -13.46
C LYS A 270 9.04 17.64 -12.49
N ASN A 271 7.89 18.11 -12.96
CA ASN A 271 6.91 18.80 -12.10
C ASN A 271 6.29 17.86 -11.06
N ILE A 272 5.98 16.61 -11.41
CA ILE A 272 5.54 15.59 -10.45
C ILE A 272 6.62 15.41 -9.38
N CYS A 273 7.88 15.23 -9.81
CA CYS A 273 8.98 14.96 -8.89
C CYS A 273 9.23 16.10 -7.90
N LEU A 274 9.30 17.34 -8.40
CA LEU A 274 9.73 18.50 -7.62
C LEU A 274 8.60 19.17 -6.83
N ASN A 275 7.34 19.04 -7.25
CA ASN A 275 6.23 19.84 -6.72
C ASN A 275 5.11 19.01 -6.09
N THR A 276 5.27 17.69 -5.94
CA THR A 276 4.25 16.81 -5.35
C THR A 276 4.86 15.80 -4.39
N ASN A 277 4.03 15.24 -3.51
CA ASN A 277 4.42 14.17 -2.59
C ASN A 277 4.47 12.78 -3.26
N THR A 278 4.28 12.70 -4.58
CA THR A 278 4.16 11.43 -5.31
C THR A 278 5.49 10.67 -5.35
N ALA A 279 5.63 9.64 -4.51
CA ALA A 279 6.83 8.80 -4.46
C ALA A 279 7.01 7.79 -5.62
N TYR A 280 5.93 7.22 -6.14
CA TYR A 280 6.01 6.20 -7.18
C TYR A 280 4.89 6.39 -8.19
N PHE A 281 5.24 6.47 -9.48
CA PHE A 281 4.25 6.70 -10.52
C PHE A 281 4.65 6.10 -11.87
N ALA A 282 3.65 5.89 -12.72
CA ALA A 282 3.79 5.39 -14.08
C ALA A 282 2.72 5.98 -15.00
#